data_AF-A0A3B8MIM9-F1
#
_entry.id   AF-A0A3B8MIM9-F1
#
_cell.length_a   1.000
_cell.length_b   1.000
_cell.length_c   1.000
_cell.angle_alpha   90.00
_cell.angle_beta   90.00
_cell.angle_gamma   90.00
#
_symmetry.space_group_name_H-M   'P 1'
#
loop_
_entity.id
_entity.type
_entity.pdbx_description
1 polymer ?
#
loop_
_entity_poly.entity_id
_entity_poly.type
_entity_poly.pdbx_seq_one_letter_code
_entity_poly.pdbx_strand_id
1 'polypeptide(L)' 'MHENLKERLREVHAYAVTTFRRDDPFKLDLDGYASNIAFMLDRGVKMVVVGGGTGEVNAVGRGRTG' A
#
# COMPACT_ATOMS: atom_id res chain seq x y z
N MET A 1 9.85 -9.28 -22.56
CA MET A 1 9.87 -8.66 -21.21
C MET A 1 8.60 -7.86 -20.93
N HIS A 2 8.17 -6.94 -21.82
CA HIS A 2 7.00 -6.09 -21.57
C HIS A 2 5.65 -6.83 -21.58
N GLU A 3 5.46 -7.82 -22.45
CA GLU A 3 4.17 -8.53 -22.55
C GLU A 3 3.88 -9.42 -21.33
N ASN A 4 4.90 -10.12 -20.80
CA ASN A 4 4.74 -10.93 -19.59
C ASN A 4 4.38 -10.08 -18.35
N LEU A 5 4.91 -8.86 -18.26
CA LEU A 5 4.52 -7.92 -17.21
C LEU A 5 3.06 -7.48 -17.38
N LYS A 6 2.64 -7.11 -18.59
CA LYS A 6 1.25 -6.72 -18.86
C LYS A 6 0.26 -7.82 -18.47
N GLU A 7 0.56 -9.08 -18.78
CA GLU A 7 -0.29 -10.21 -18.38
C GLU A 7 -0.40 -10.35 -16.86
N ARG A 8 0.71 -10.24 -16.13
CA ARG A 8 0.71 -10.25 -14.66
C ARG A 8 -0.02 -9.07 -14.03
N LEU A 9 -0.14 -7.96 -14.74
CA LEU A 9 -0.89 -6.78 -14.31
C LEU A 9 -2.41 -6.92 -14.55
N ARG A 10 -2.89 -7.92 -15.31
CA ARG A 10 -4.34 -8.15 -15.57
C ARG A 10 -5.04 -8.89 -14.42
N GLU A 11 -4.74 -8.50 -13.19
CA GLU A 11 -5.31 -9.08 -11.97
C GLU A 11 -6.08 -8.00 -11.20
N VAL A 12 -6.81 -8.39 -10.16
CA VAL A 12 -7.42 -7.42 -9.23
C VAL A 12 -6.32 -6.65 -8.51
N HIS A 13 -6.35 -5.31 -8.59
CA HIS A 13 -5.43 -4.44 -7.88
C HIS A 13 -6.08 -3.98 -6.58
N ALA A 14 -5.54 -4.44 -5.45
CA ALA A 14 -5.95 -3.92 -4.16
C ALA A 14 -5.17 -2.63 -3.87
N TYR A 15 -5.87 -1.55 -3.60
CA TYR A 15 -5.24 -0.29 -3.22
C TYR A 15 -5.10 -0.23 -1.70
N ALA A 16 -3.86 -0.24 -1.21
CA ALA A 16 -3.59 -0.19 0.22
C ALA A 16 -3.86 1.21 0.76
N VAL A 17 -4.63 1.28 1.85
CA VAL A 17 -4.80 2.51 2.64
C VAL A 17 -3.60 2.71 3.55
N THR A 18 -3.03 3.92 3.57
CA THR A 18 -1.98 4.26 4.53
C THR A 18 -2.58 4.25 5.93
N THR A 19 -1.95 3.52 6.84
CA THR A 19 -2.44 3.36 8.20
C THR A 19 -1.83 4.44 9.08
N PHE A 20 -2.69 5.15 9.81
CA PHE A 20 -2.30 6.17 10.78
C PHE A 20 -2.65 5.68 12.19
N ARG A 21 -1.88 6.14 13.18
CA ARG A 21 -2.14 5.75 14.56
C ARG A 21 -3.47 6.33 15.05
N ARG A 22 -4.24 5.54 15.78
CA ARG A 22 -5.54 5.97 16.34
C ARG A 22 -5.40 7.07 17.40
N ASP A 23 -4.32 7.03 18.17
CA ASP A 23 -4.01 7.99 19.24
C ASP A 23 -3.32 9.25 18.72
N ASP A 24 -2.72 9.21 17.53
CA ASP A 24 -2.07 10.34 16.87
C ASP A 24 -2.16 10.21 15.34
N PRO A 25 -3.18 10.81 14.70
CA PRO A 25 -3.41 10.65 13.27
C PRO A 25 -2.36 11.34 12.39
N PHE A 26 -1.43 12.11 12.97
CA PHE A 26 -0.29 12.69 12.24
C PHE A 26 0.91 11.73 12.16
N LYS A 27 0.84 10.57 12.83
CA LYS A 27 1.87 9.54 12.80
C LYS A 27 1.40 8.31 12.06
N LEU A 28 2.32 7.75 11.27
CA LEU A 28 2.11 6.49 10.56
C LEU A 28 2.11 5.31 11.54
N ASP A 29 1.24 4.35 11.27
CA ASP A 29 1.24 3.02 11.88
C ASP A 29 1.83 2.03 10.86
N LEU A 30 3.15 1.86 10.91
CA LEU A 30 3.86 1.01 9.95
C LEU A 30 3.60 -0.48 10.18
N ASP A 31 3.40 -0.90 11.43
CA ASP A 31 3.11 -2.30 11.77
C ASP A 31 1.69 -2.68 11.34
N GLY A 32 0.72 -1.79 11.57
CA GLY A 32 -0.64 -1.93 11.06
C GLY A 32 -0.69 -1.93 9.54
N TYR A 33 0.09 -1.07 8.89
CA TYR A 33 0.20 -1.04 7.44
C TYR A 33 0.80 -2.33 6.86
N ALA A 34 1.88 -2.84 7.45
CA ALA A 34 2.49 -4.10 7.07
C ALA A 34 1.51 -5.29 7.27
N SER A 35 0.81 -5.31 8.40
CA SER A 35 -0.18 -6.36 8.72
C SER A 35 -1.37 -6.34 7.75
N ASN A 36 -1.83 -5.15 7.35
CA ASN A 36 -2.89 -5.00 6.35
C ASN A 36 -2.46 -5.54 4.98
N ILE A 37 -1.23 -5.26 4.56
CA ILE A 37 -0.68 -5.81 3.31
C ILE A 37 -0.56 -7.32 3.39
N ALA A 38 -0.01 -7.86 4.48
CA ALA A 38 0.09 -9.30 4.70
C ALA A 38 -1.28 -9.97 4.64
N PHE A 39 -2.29 -9.40 5.31
CA PHE A 39 -3.66 -9.86 5.23
C PHE A 39 -4.16 -9.93 3.78
N MET A 40 -3.98 -8.89 2.97
CA MET A 40 -4.43 -8.90 1.57
C MET A 40 -3.75 -10.03 0.77
N LEU A 41 -2.44 -10.17 0.91
CA LEU A 41 -1.67 -11.22 0.23
C LEU A 41 -2.14 -12.62 0.64
N ASP A 42 -2.38 -12.85 1.94
CA ASP A 42 -2.88 -14.13 2.47
C ASP A 42 -4.27 -14.49 1.95
N ARG A 43 -5.08 -13.51 1.49
CA ARG A 43 -6.41 -13.75 0.88
C ARG A 43 -6.36 -13.88 -0.64
N GLY A 44 -5.17 -13.98 -1.22
CA GLY A 44 -4.97 -14.21 -2.65
C GLY A 44 -4.94 -12.95 -3.50
N VAL A 45 -4.83 -11.76 -2.89
CA VAL A 45 -4.49 -10.55 -3.64
C VAL A 45 -3.08 -10.72 -4.20
N LYS A 46 -2.96 -10.67 -5.53
CA LYS A 46 -1.67 -10.82 -6.21
C LYS A 46 -0.93 -9.50 -6.43
N MET A 47 -1.64 -8.38 -6.27
CA MET A 47 -1.21 -7.05 -6.66
C MET A 47 -1.72 -6.02 -5.64
N VAL A 48 -0.78 -5.34 -4.96
CA VAL A 48 -1.08 -4.27 -4.00
C VAL A 48 -0.49 -2.96 -4.52
N VAL A 49 -1.33 -1.95 -4.69
CA VAL A 49 -0.93 -0.60 -5.10
C VAL A 49 -0.80 0.26 -3.85
N VAL A 50 0.39 0.81 -3.65
CA VAL A 50 0.75 1.64 -2.49
C VAL A 50 1.03 3.08 -2.94
N GLY A 51 0.84 4.06 -2.05
CA GLY A 51 1.12 5.47 -2.36
C GLY A 51 0.26 6.08 -3.47
N GLY A 52 -0.89 5.47 -3.77
CA GLY A 52 -1.91 6.04 -4.65
C GLY A 52 -2.81 7.03 -3.90
N GLY A 53 -3.84 7.55 -4.57
CA GLY A 53 -4.85 8.41 -3.94
C GLY A 53 -5.51 7.75 -2.73
N THR A 54 -5.88 6.47 -2.84
CA THR A 54 -6.39 5.64 -1.72
C THR A 54 -5.39 5.48 -0.57
N GLY A 55 -4.10 5.60 -0.88
CA GLY A 55 -3.02 5.60 0.11
C GLY A 55 -2.74 6.99 0.69
N GLU A 56 -3.58 8.00 0.45
CA GLU A 56 -3.45 9.34 1.03
C GLU A 56 -2.08 9.98 0.76
N VAL A 57 -1.54 9.79 -0.44
CA VAL A 57 -0.18 10.21 -0.81
C VAL A 57 0.11 11.71 -0.56
N ASN A 58 -0.92 12.55 -0.62
CA ASN A 58 -0.79 13.99 -0.36
C ASN A 58 -0.72 14.34 1.14
N ALA A 59 -1.11 13.41 2.03
CA ALA A 59 -0.99 13.55 3.49
C ALA A 59 0.30 12.93 4.03
N VAL A 60 1.06 12.20 3.22
CA VAL A 60 2.32 11.56 3.62
C VAL A 60 3.51 12.41 3.18
N GLY A 61 4.36 12.78 4.14
CA GLY A 61 5.59 13.52 3.85
C GLY A 61 6.59 12.70 3.03
N ARG A 62 7.39 13.37 2.20
CA ARG A 62 8.54 12.72 1.54
C ARG A 62 9.54 12.34 2.62
N GLY A 63 9.76 11.04 2.83
CA GLY A 63 10.81 10.56 3.73
C GLY A 63 12.14 11.19 3.33
N ARG A 64 12.81 11.87 4.26
CA ARG A 64 14.19 12.31 4.04
C ARG A 64 15.06 11.07 4.14
N THR A 65 15.64 10.63 3.03
CA THR A 65 16.80 9.74 3.07
C THR A 65 17.94 10.54 3.68
N GLY A 66 18.23 10.30 4.96
CA GLY A 66 19.48 10.73 5.60
C GLY A 66 20.64 9.92 5.07
#